data_AF-A0A074YV22-F1
#
_entry.id   AF-A0A074YV22-F1
#
_cell.length_a   1.000
_cell.length_b   1.000
_cell.length_c   1.000
_cell.angle_alpha   90.00
_cell.angle_beta   90.00
_cell.angle_gamma   90.00
#
_symmetry.space_group_name_H-M   'P 1'
#
loop_
_entity.id
_entity.type
_entity.pdbx_description
1 polymer ?
#
loop_
_entity_poly.entity_id
_entity_poly.type
_entity_poly.pdbx_seq_one_letter_code
_entity_poly.pdbx_strand_id
1 'polypeptide(L)'
;PGRVATLIPSANPTTRVWGCAYEVTGSENIDIAFEHLNHREVINGGYQFTKVEFHPEPSKCFSNDPLEAWVCVHLQDWSSDNTSNVRLSVPNVALYLGKAPIDVQ
;
A
#
# COMPACT_ATOMS: atom_id res chain seq x y z
N PRO A 1 -13.00 -17.56 -1.66
CA PRO A 1 -12.78 -16.19 -2.18
C PRO A 1 -11.47 -16.19 -2.98
N GLY A 2 -11.35 -15.36 -4.01
CA GLY A 2 -10.07 -15.18 -4.71
C GLY A 2 -9.02 -14.53 -3.78
N ARG A 3 -7.74 -14.68 -4.11
CA ARG A 3 -6.63 -14.02 -3.42
C ARG A 3 -6.10 -12.86 -4.24
N VAL A 4 -5.74 -11.77 -3.57
CA VAL A 4 -5.15 -10.56 -4.16
C VAL A 4 -3.90 -10.17 -3.38
N ALA A 5 -3.01 -9.41 -4.01
CA ALA A 5 -1.75 -8.99 -3.40
C ALA A 5 -1.97 -7.90 -2.34
N THR A 6 -1.19 -7.95 -1.27
CA THR A 6 -1.01 -6.83 -0.33
C THR A 6 0.45 -6.75 0.08
N LEU A 7 0.90 -5.58 0.53
CA LEU A 7 2.23 -5.39 1.08
C LEU A 7 2.22 -5.62 2.58
N ILE A 8 3.28 -6.26 3.08
CA ILE A 8 3.51 -6.49 4.51
C ILE A 8 4.82 -5.79 4.88
N PRO A 9 4.83 -4.94 5.92
CA PRO A 9 6.07 -4.31 6.40
C PRO A 9 7.14 -5.35 6.76
N SER A 10 8.40 -5.04 6.46
CA SER A 10 9.54 -5.88 6.82
C SER A 10 10.55 -5.08 7.63
N ALA A 11 11.03 -5.67 8.73
CA ALA A 11 12.15 -5.12 9.49
C ALA A 11 13.51 -5.39 8.83
N ASN A 12 13.55 -6.25 7.80
CA ASN A 12 14.79 -6.57 7.09
C ASN A 12 15.04 -5.54 5.98
N PRO A 13 16.12 -4.73 6.06
CA PRO A 13 16.40 -3.66 5.09
C PRO A 13 16.71 -4.17 3.68
N THR A 14 16.97 -5.47 3.51
CA THR A 14 17.21 -6.07 2.18
C THR A 14 15.92 -6.50 1.48
N THR A 15 14.80 -6.54 2.21
CA THR A 15 13.48 -6.88 1.66
C THR A 15 12.98 -5.72 0.80
N ARG A 16 12.56 -6.02 -0.43
CA ARG A 16 12.05 -5.01 -1.35
C ARG A 16 10.94 -5.58 -2.22
N VAL A 17 10.11 -4.69 -2.72
CA VAL A 17 9.08 -4.99 -3.71
C VAL A 17 9.35 -4.14 -4.94
N TRP A 18 9.21 -4.75 -6.12
CA TRP A 18 9.31 -4.04 -7.39
C TRP A 18 7.92 -3.63 -7.84
N GLY A 19 7.81 -2.42 -8.37
CA GLY A 19 6.56 -1.86 -8.86
C GLY A 19 6.81 -0.62 -9.71
N CYS A 20 5.72 0.05 -10.09
CA CYS A 20 5.76 1.29 -10.85
C CYS A 20 5.09 2.40 -10.03
N ALA A 21 5.72 3.58 -10.02
CA ALA A 21 5.11 4.81 -9.54
C ALA A 21 4.51 5.57 -10.74
N TYR A 22 3.32 6.13 -10.58
CA TYR A 22 2.64 6.91 -11.60
C TYR A 22 2.45 8.35 -11.11
N GLU A 23 2.88 9.31 -11.92
CA GLU A 23 2.63 10.72 -11.67
C GLU A 23 1.26 11.10 -12.26
N VAL A 24 0.43 11.73 -11.45
CA VAL A 24 -0.83 12.34 -11.89
C VAL A 24 -0.70 13.85 -11.74
N THR A 25 -0.87 14.57 -12.85
CA THR A 25 -0.68 16.02 -12.89
C THR A 25 -2.01 16.76 -13.08
N GLY A 26 -2.12 17.92 -12.43
CA GLY A 26 -3.33 18.74 -12.40
C GLY A 26 -4.27 18.34 -11.25
N SER A 27 -4.77 19.33 -10.51
CA SER A 27 -5.57 19.10 -9.29
C SER A 27 -6.82 18.27 -9.55
N GLU A 28 -7.55 18.55 -10.63
CA GLU A 28 -8.75 17.80 -11.00
C GLU A 28 -8.46 16.32 -11.29
N ASN A 29 -7.38 16.04 -12.04
CA ASN A 29 -6.98 14.66 -12.33
C ASN A 29 -6.54 13.92 -11.06
N ILE A 30 -5.85 14.62 -10.15
CA ILE A 30 -5.44 14.06 -8.86
C ILE A 30 -6.68 13.66 -8.05
N ASP A 31 -7.66 14.57 -7.91
CA ASP A 31 -8.88 14.32 -7.15
C ASP A 31 -9.68 13.13 -7.73
N ILE A 32 -9.86 13.11 -9.06
CA ILE A 32 -10.55 12.01 -9.76
C ILE A 32 -9.80 10.68 -9.58
N ALA A 33 -8.47 10.68 -9.69
CA ALA A 33 -7.68 9.47 -9.51
C ALA A 33 -7.82 8.92 -8.08
N PHE A 34 -7.74 9.78 -7.07
CA PHE A 34 -7.94 9.39 -5.68
C PHE A 34 -9.35 8.88 -5.41
N GLU A 35 -10.39 9.51 -5.97
CA GLU A 35 -11.77 9.05 -5.83
C GLU A 35 -11.96 7.64 -6.39
N HIS A 36 -11.50 7.39 -7.61
CA HIS A 36 -11.58 6.08 -8.24
C HIS A 36 -10.79 5.00 -7.49
N LEU A 37 -9.57 5.32 -7.06
CA LEU A 37 -8.74 4.40 -6.29
C LEU A 37 -9.36 4.12 -4.91
N ASN A 38 -9.93 5.13 -4.25
CA ASN A 38 -10.62 4.97 -2.97
C ASN A 38 -11.82 4.03 -3.09
N HIS A 39 -12.65 4.21 -4.12
CA HIS A 39 -13.79 3.33 -4.35
C HIS A 39 -13.37 1.88 -4.60
N ARG A 40 -12.32 1.67 -5.41
CA ARG A 40 -11.85 0.32 -5.76
C ARG A 40 -11.12 -0.38 -4.61
N GLU A 41 -10.15 0.29 -4.01
CA GLU A 41 -9.21 -0.35 -3.09
C GLU A 41 -9.68 -0.25 -1.64
N VAL A 42 -10.21 0.90 -1.22
CA VAL A 42 -10.57 1.15 0.19
C VAL A 42 -11.98 0.64 0.48
N ILE A 43 -12.97 1.14 -0.25
CA ILE A 43 -14.39 0.81 0.01
C ILE A 43 -14.66 -0.67 -0.32
N ASN A 44 -14.22 -1.13 -1.48
CA ASN A 44 -14.48 -2.50 -1.94
C ASN A 44 -13.41 -3.51 -1.51
N GLY A 45 -12.16 -3.10 -1.38
CA GLY A 45 -11.02 -3.98 -1.08
C GLY A 45 -10.55 -3.96 0.37
N GLY A 46 -10.97 -2.98 1.18
CA GLY A 46 -10.53 -2.82 2.56
C GLY A 46 -9.07 -2.39 2.73
N TYR A 47 -8.42 -1.88 1.69
CA TYR A 47 -7.08 -1.30 1.78
C TYR A 47 -7.11 0.11 2.38
N GLN A 48 -5.94 0.65 2.71
CA GLN A 48 -5.75 2.01 3.19
C GLN A 48 -4.58 2.66 2.44
N PHE A 49 -4.68 3.96 2.20
CA PHE A 49 -3.58 4.74 1.63
C PHE A 49 -2.52 5.04 2.68
N THR A 50 -1.26 4.81 2.32
CA THR A 50 -0.11 5.27 3.09
C THR A 50 0.96 5.82 2.15
N LYS A 51 1.88 6.61 2.69
CA LYS A 51 3.03 7.16 1.96
C LYS A 51 4.25 6.28 2.20
N VAL A 52 5.00 6.02 1.15
CA VAL A 52 6.25 5.25 1.19
C VAL A 52 7.33 5.94 0.38
N GLU A 53 8.58 5.65 0.70
CA GLU A 53 9.73 6.02 -0.12
C GLU A 53 9.85 5.04 -1.29
N PHE A 54 9.74 5.55 -2.51
CA PHE A 54 9.94 4.82 -3.75
C PHE A 54 11.33 5.11 -4.28
N HIS A 55 12.10 4.05 -4.58
CA HIS A 55 13.44 4.17 -5.17
C HIS A 55 13.37 3.83 -6.66
N PRO A 56 13.53 4.82 -7.56
CA PRO A 56 13.51 4.57 -9.00
C PRO A 56 14.58 3.60 -9.45
N GLU A 57 14.27 2.78 -10.47
CA GLU A 57 15.30 1.98 -11.13
C GLU A 57 16.13 2.89 -12.05
N PRO A 58 17.46 2.99 -11.86
CA PRO A 58 18.28 3.93 -12.63
C PRO A 58 18.26 3.70 -14.15
N SER A 59 17.97 2.48 -14.58
CA SER A 59 17.88 2.13 -16.00
C SER A 59 16.56 2.57 -16.66
N LYS A 60 15.56 2.98 -15.86
CA LYS A 60 14.18 3.26 -16.30
C LYS A 60 13.72 4.68 -16.03
N CYS A 61 14.45 5.44 -15.22
CA CYS A 61 14.04 6.75 -14.77
C CYS A 61 15.13 7.80 -15.02
N PHE A 62 14.69 9.05 -15.22
CA PHE A 62 15.57 10.20 -15.40
C PHE A 62 16.19 10.71 -14.09
N SER A 63 15.63 10.29 -12.95
CA SER A 63 16.14 10.60 -11.62
C SER A 63 16.31 9.31 -10.81
N ASN A 64 17.35 9.29 -9.98
CA ASN A 64 17.65 8.22 -9.03
C ASN A 64 17.27 8.60 -7.59
N ASP A 65 16.80 9.82 -7.38
CA ASP A 65 16.47 10.31 -6.05
C ASP A 65 15.19 9.60 -5.56
N PRO A 66 15.16 9.18 -4.28
CA PRO A 66 13.95 8.63 -3.70
C PRO A 66 12.79 9.64 -3.74
N LEU A 67 11.59 9.13 -3.98
CA LEU A 67 10.37 9.92 -4.12
C LEU A 67 9.33 9.44 -3.11
N GLU A 68 8.56 10.36 -2.55
CA GLU A 68 7.40 9.98 -1.76
C GLU A 68 6.25 9.57 -2.70
N ALA A 69 5.70 8.38 -2.49
CA ALA A 69 4.60 7.84 -3.29
C ALA A 69 3.48 7.30 -2.40
N TRP A 70 2.24 7.41 -2.89
CA TRP A 70 1.07 6.82 -2.25
C TRP A 70 0.93 5.34 -2.65
N VAL A 71 0.61 4.49 -1.69
CA VAL A 71 0.34 3.07 -1.90
C VAL A 71 -0.87 2.61 -1.09
N CYS A 72 -1.66 1.70 -1.67
CA CYS A 72 -2.77 1.04 -0.98
C CYS A 72 -2.27 -0.25 -0.33
N VAL A 73 -2.43 -0.37 0.99
CA VAL A 73 -2.02 -1.55 1.77
C VAL A 73 -3.09 -1.95 2.77
N HIS A 74 -3.21 -3.23 3.07
CA HIS A 74 -4.06 -3.68 4.16
C HIS A 74 -3.30 -3.51 5.49
N LEU A 75 -3.57 -2.43 6.22
CA LEU A 75 -2.92 -2.15 7.50
C LEU A 75 -3.55 -3.00 8.61
N GLN A 76 -2.98 -4.17 8.89
CA GLN A 76 -3.30 -4.93 10.10
C GLN A 76 -2.24 -4.75 11.20
N ASP A 77 -0.98 -4.50 10.82
CA ASP A 77 0.18 -4.52 11.74
C ASP A 77 1.05 -3.25 11.70
N TRP A 78 0.57 -2.13 11.14
CA TRP A 78 1.23 -0.83 11.35
C TRP A 78 0.90 -0.30 12.75
N SER A 79 1.23 -1.06 13.79
CA SER A 79 1.30 -0.53 15.15
C SER A 79 2.65 0.18 15.27
N SER A 80 2.65 1.47 14.99
CA SER A 80 3.71 2.37 15.45
C SER A 80 3.74 2.34 16.98
N ASP A 81 4.77 1.71 17.52
CA ASP A 81 5.28 1.87 18.89
C ASP A 81 4.33 1.64 20.08
N ASN A 82 4.92 1.21 21.20
CA ASN A 82 4.28 1.00 22.49
C ASN A 82 3.83 2.32 23.16
N THR A 83 2.86 3.03 22.58
CA THR A 83 2.20 4.15 23.24
C THR A 83 0.71 4.13 22.98
N SER A 84 -0.01 3.59 23.97
CA SER A 84 -1.38 3.96 24.37
C SER A 84 -2.45 4.10 23.29
N ASN A 85 -3.29 3.06 23.19
CA ASN A 85 -4.75 3.14 23.17
C ASN A 85 -5.42 4.09 22.15
N VAL A 86 -5.38 3.74 20.86
CA VAL A 86 -6.56 3.94 19.99
C VAL A 86 -6.69 2.73 19.08
N ARG A 87 -7.51 1.75 19.49
CA ARG A 87 -8.06 0.79 18.53
C ARG A 87 -9.10 1.53 17.70
N LEU A 88 -8.66 2.13 16.58
CA LEU A 88 -9.58 2.52 15.52
C LEU A 88 -10.23 1.22 15.03
N SER A 89 -11.46 0.97 15.46
CA SER A 89 -12.28 -0.14 15.00
C SER A 89 -12.67 0.13 13.55
N VAL A 90 -11.76 -0.19 12.62
CA VAL A 90 -12.10 -0.20 11.20
C VAL A 90 -12.89 -1.50 10.95
N PRO A 91 -14.09 -1.47 10.37
CA PRO A 91 -14.99 -2.64 10.33
C PRO A 91 -14.50 -3.83 9.49
N ASN A 92 -13.35 -3.73 8.82
CA ASN A 92 -12.98 -4.63 7.71
C ASN A 92 -11.64 -5.37 7.88
N VAL A 93 -11.26 -5.63 9.13
CA VAL A 93 -10.08 -6.44 9.51
C VAL A 93 -10.21 -7.93 9.07
N ALA A 94 -11.37 -8.33 8.53
CA ALA A 94 -11.69 -9.73 8.18
C ALA A 94 -11.23 -10.20 6.79
N LEU A 95 -10.64 -9.33 5.96
CA LEU A 95 -10.28 -9.68 4.57
C LEU A 95 -8.87 -10.28 4.41
N TYR A 96 -7.97 -10.07 5.39
CA TYR A 96 -6.65 -10.69 5.36
C TYR A 96 -6.72 -12.16 5.81
N LEU A 97 -6.37 -13.06 4.90
CA LEU A 97 -6.43 -14.52 5.13
C LEU A 97 -5.15 -15.10 5.74
N GLY A 98 -4.17 -14.27 6.10
CA GLY A 98 -2.89 -14.70 6.65
C GLY A 98 -1.93 -15.28 5.62
N LYS A 99 -0.82 -15.84 6.12
CA LYS A 99 0.19 -16.51 5.28
C LYS A 99 -0.44 -17.73 4.60
N ALA A 100 -0.19 -17.86 3.31
CA ALA A 100 -0.60 -19.02 2.53
C ALA A 100 0.62 -19.64 1.83
N PRO A 101 0.70 -20.99 1.77
CA PRO A 101 1.65 -21.68 0.90
C PRO A 101 1.47 -21.28 -0.58
N ILE A 102 2.54 -21.38 -1.38
CA ILE A 102 2.53 -21.00 -2.79
C ILE A 102 1.55 -21.85 -3.61
N ASP A 103 1.33 -23.10 -3.22
CA ASP A 103 0.40 -24.05 -3.83
C ASP A 103 -1.09 -23.70 -3.61
N VAL A 104 -1.38 -22.75 -2.72
CA VAL A 104 -2.74 -22.33 -2.36
C VAL A 104 -3.05 -20.90 -2.87
N GLN A 105 -2.17 -20.31 -3.69
CA GLN A 105 -2.37 -19.00 -4.29
C GLN A 105 -3.33 -19.01 -5.48
#